data_AF-M2MSA7-F1
#
_entry.id   AF-M2MSA7-F1
#
_cell.length_a   1.000
_cell.length_b   1.000
_cell.length_c   1.000
_cell.angle_alpha   90.00
_cell.angle_beta   90.00
_cell.angle_gamma   90.00
#
_symmetry.space_group_name_H-M   'P 1'
#
loop_
_entity.id
_entity.type
_entity.pdbx_description
1 polymer ?
#
loop_
_entity_poly.entity_id
_entity_poly.type
_entity_poly.pdbx_seq_one_letter_code
_entity_poly.pdbx_strand_id
1 'polypeptide(L)'
;WSTSDDEVLLQARASGLHWGPIAQHNFPSKTANACRKRYERLMERRQAEDWDAQKLELLAQQYMLIRKEMWETLANRVGEKWTVVEAKCMEKGLKSLQSTARTAQRR
;
A
#
# COMPACT_ATOMS: atom_id res chain seq x y z
N TRP A 1 -16.80 14.89 -5.48
CA TRP A 1 -16.01 14.27 -4.42
C TRP A 1 -15.01 15.28 -3.94
N SER A 2 -15.51 16.24 -3.17
CA SER A 2 -14.73 17.04 -2.24
C SER A 2 -14.43 16.21 -0.97
N THR A 3 -13.57 16.71 -0.08
CA THR A 3 -13.34 16.08 1.23
C THR A 3 -14.64 16.02 2.06
N SER A 4 -15.46 17.08 2.00
CA SER A 4 -16.77 17.11 2.66
C SER A 4 -17.73 16.06 2.08
N ASP A 5 -17.73 15.85 0.75
CA ASP A 5 -18.52 14.78 0.13
C ASP A 5 -18.09 13.41 0.65
N ASP A 6 -16.79 13.21 0.87
CA ASP A 6 -16.26 11.94 1.37
C ASP A 6 -16.69 11.69 2.82
N GLU A 7 -16.62 12.70 3.69
CA GLU A 7 -17.09 12.63 5.08
C GLU A 7 -18.58 12.27 5.16
N VAL A 8 -19.42 12.96 4.38
CA VAL A 8 -20.86 12.68 4.30
C VAL A 8 -21.12 11.26 3.78
N LEU A 9 -20.39 10.81 2.75
CA LEU A 9 -20.51 9.47 2.18
C LEU A 9 -20.12 8.38 3.19
N LEU A 10 -19.03 8.59 3.94
CA LEU A 10 -18.55 7.67 4.98
C LEU A 10 -19.53 7.59 6.14
N GLN A 11 -20.03 8.73 6.63
CA GLN A 11 -20.97 8.78 7.75
C GLN A 11 -22.31 8.12 7.40
N ALA A 12 -22.88 8.44 6.22
CA ALA A 12 -24.13 7.85 5.77
C ALA A 12 -24.02 6.34 5.56
N ARG A 13 -22.83 5.85 5.18
CA ARG A 13 -22.54 4.42 5.12
C ARG A 13 -22.41 3.78 6.50
N ALA A 14 -21.74 4.43 7.43
CA ALA A 14 -21.60 3.97 8.80
C ALA A 14 -22.95 3.90 9.54
N SER A 15 -23.91 4.76 9.19
CA SER A 15 -25.29 4.71 9.71
C SER A 15 -26.17 3.63 9.04
N GLY A 16 -25.61 2.77 8.19
CA GLY A 16 -26.29 1.64 7.58
C GLY A 16 -27.12 1.94 6.33
N LEU A 17 -27.04 3.14 5.76
CA LEU A 17 -27.83 3.48 4.57
C LEU A 17 -27.33 2.78 3.31
N HIS A 18 -28.27 2.37 2.45
CA HIS A 18 -27.97 1.80 1.14
C HIS A 18 -27.58 2.88 0.11
N TRP A 19 -26.92 2.48 -0.99
CA TRP A 19 -26.36 3.43 -1.97
C TRP A 19 -27.41 4.32 -2.66
N GLY A 20 -28.62 3.80 -2.87
CA GLY A 20 -29.73 4.55 -3.45
C GLY A 20 -30.13 5.75 -2.59
N PRO A 21 -30.55 5.53 -1.33
CA PRO A 21 -30.86 6.61 -0.39
C PRO A 21 -29.73 7.62 -0.21
N ILE A 22 -28.48 7.15 -0.09
CA ILE A 22 -27.31 8.05 0.04
C ILE A 22 -27.18 8.97 -1.18
N ALA A 23 -27.29 8.43 -2.39
CA ALA A 23 -27.21 9.24 -3.60
C ALA A 23 -28.35 10.26 -3.67
N GLN A 24 -29.58 9.84 -3.39
CA GLN A 24 -30.76 10.71 -3.47
C GLN A 24 -30.74 11.84 -2.43
N HIS A 25 -30.36 11.54 -1.19
CA HIS A 25 -30.44 12.50 -0.09
C HIS A 25 -29.22 13.42 -0.01
N ASN A 26 -28.03 12.91 -0.31
CA ASN A 26 -26.78 13.63 -0.07
C ASN A 26 -26.08 14.07 -1.36
N PHE A 27 -26.30 13.38 -2.48
CA PHE A 27 -25.59 13.65 -3.74
C PHE A 27 -26.51 13.68 -4.96
N PRO A 28 -27.42 14.67 -5.09
CA PRO A 28 -28.42 14.70 -6.17
C PRO A 28 -27.85 14.66 -7.60
N SER A 29 -26.59 15.09 -7.78
CA SER A 29 -25.87 15.05 -9.06
C SER A 29 -25.07 13.76 -9.29
N LYS A 30 -25.21 12.74 -8.44
CA LYS A 30 -24.42 11.50 -8.47
C LYS A 30 -25.34 10.30 -8.39
N THR A 31 -24.92 9.20 -9.02
CA THR A 31 -25.66 7.94 -8.98
C THR A 31 -25.24 7.10 -7.77
N ALA A 32 -26.10 6.15 -7.37
CA ALA A 32 -25.78 5.16 -6.34
C ALA A 32 -24.47 4.40 -6.63
N ASN A 33 -24.24 4.05 -7.90
CA ASN A 33 -23.01 3.38 -8.33
C ASN A 33 -21.76 4.29 -8.20
N ALA A 34 -21.91 5.60 -8.45
CA ALA A 34 -20.82 6.55 -8.23
C ALA A 34 -20.45 6.65 -6.74
N CYS A 35 -21.44 6.64 -5.85
CA CYS A 35 -21.25 6.61 -4.40
C CYS A 35 -20.54 5.33 -3.95
N ARG A 36 -20.98 4.16 -4.44
CA ARG A 36 -20.32 2.88 -4.17
C ARG A 36 -18.84 2.89 -4.58
N LYS A 37 -18.56 3.23 -5.84
CA LYS A 37 -17.19 3.27 -6.37
C LYS A 37 -16.29 4.27 -5.64
N ARG A 38 -16.85 5.39 -5.15
CA ARG A 38 -16.07 6.34 -4.35
C ARG A 38 -15.74 5.75 -2.98
N TYR A 39 -16.72 5.15 -2.31
CA TYR A 39 -16.52 4.53 -1.01
C TYR A 39 -15.50 3.39 -1.07
N GLU A 40 -15.59 2.51 -2.09
CA GLU A 40 -14.60 1.45 -2.33
C GLU A 40 -13.18 2.02 -2.38
N ARG A 41 -12.94 3.07 -3.16
CA ARG A 41 -11.63 3.74 -3.25
C ARG A 41 -11.18 4.40 -1.94
N LEU A 42 -12.11 4.95 -1.15
CA LEU A 42 -11.79 5.52 0.16
C LEU A 42 -11.38 4.42 1.15
N MET A 43 -12.06 3.26 1.11
CA MET A 43 -11.70 2.12 1.94
C MET A 43 -10.38 1.49 1.48
N GLU A 44 -10.12 1.38 0.17
CA GLU A 44 -8.83 0.92 -0.36
C GLU A 44 -7.69 1.84 0.06
N ARG A 45 -7.89 3.17 0.04
CA ARG A 45 -6.92 4.13 0.57
C ARG A 45 -6.71 3.95 2.07
N ARG A 46 -7.79 3.83 2.84
CA ARG A 46 -7.70 3.58 4.29
C ARG A 46 -7.00 2.26 4.61
N GLN A 47 -7.23 1.21 3.82
CA GLN A 47 -6.53 -0.07 3.93
C GLN A 47 -5.07 0.00 3.45
N ALA A 48 -4.74 0.88 2.51
CA ALA A 48 -3.36 1.18 2.16
C ALA A 48 -2.66 1.99 3.26
N GLU A 49 -3.40 2.87 3.94
CA GLU A 49 -3.00 3.63 5.13
C GLU A 49 -2.98 2.78 6.41
N ASP A 50 -3.60 1.59 6.41
CA ASP A 50 -3.58 0.62 7.52
C ASP A 50 -2.16 0.08 7.81
N TRP A 51 -1.13 0.48 7.06
CA TRP A 51 0.24 0.55 7.58
C TRP A 51 0.36 1.71 8.58
N ASP A 52 -0.40 1.61 9.67
CA ASP A 52 -0.33 2.56 10.76
C ASP A 52 1.07 2.55 11.41
N ALA A 53 1.33 3.55 12.24
CA ALA A 53 2.62 3.70 12.91
C ALA A 53 3.01 2.44 13.72
N GLN A 54 2.04 1.72 14.29
CA GLN A 54 2.27 0.53 15.09
C GLN A 54 2.71 -0.67 14.22
N LYS A 55 2.09 -0.87 13.05
CA LYS A 55 2.51 -1.92 12.11
C LYS A 55 3.87 -1.62 11.48
N LEU A 56 4.16 -0.35 11.20
CA LEU A 56 5.48 0.07 10.73
C LEU A 56 6.56 -0.13 11.80
N GLU A 57 6.25 0.19 13.06
CA GLU A 57 7.15 -0.05 14.19
C GLU A 57 7.43 -1.54 14.36
N LEU A 58 6.39 -2.39 14.35
CA LEU A 58 6.56 -3.84 14.43
C LEU A 58 7.40 -4.38 13.26
N LEU A 59 7.13 -3.92 12.04
CA LEU A 59 7.93 -4.29 10.87
C LEU A 59 9.41 -3.90 11.07
N ALA A 60 9.69 -2.68 11.52
CA ALA A 60 11.05 -2.21 11.74
C ALA A 60 11.77 -3.05 12.80
N GLN A 61 11.10 -3.36 13.92
CA GLN A 61 11.65 -4.21 14.97
C GLN A 61 11.96 -5.62 14.45
N GLN A 62 11.00 -6.27 13.80
CA GLN A 62 11.20 -7.61 13.26
C GLN A 62 12.28 -7.63 12.19
N TYR A 63 12.30 -6.64 11.29
CA TYR A 63 13.34 -6.48 10.29
C TYR A 63 14.73 -6.44 10.90
N MET A 64 14.93 -5.61 11.93
CA MET A 64 16.24 -5.48 12.58
C MET A 64 16.71 -6.78 13.25
N LEU A 65 15.78 -7.59 13.76
CA LEU A 65 16.09 -8.89 14.35
C LEU A 65 16.55 -9.92 13.31
N ILE A 66 15.89 -9.99 12.15
CA ILE A 66 16.10 -11.07 11.17
C ILE A 66 16.93 -10.65 9.95
N ARG A 67 17.28 -9.37 9.79
CA ARG A 67 17.91 -8.85 8.56
C ARG A 67 19.17 -9.60 8.15
N LYS A 68 20.01 -10.00 9.12
CA LYS A 68 21.23 -10.74 8.80
C LYS A 68 20.88 -12.05 8.10
N GLU A 69 19.99 -12.85 8.69
CA GLU A 69 19.58 -14.16 8.14
C GLU A 69 18.96 -14.02 6.74
N MET A 70 18.07 -13.02 6.56
CA MET A 70 17.44 -12.74 5.27
C MET A 70 18.47 -12.44 4.18
N TRP A 71 19.43 -11.57 4.48
CA TRP A 71 20.38 -11.09 3.48
C TRP A 71 21.58 -12.01 3.30
N GLU A 72 21.95 -12.81 4.31
CA GLU A 72 23.09 -13.74 4.26
C GLU A 72 22.91 -14.76 3.12
N THR A 73 21.69 -15.23 2.88
CA THR A 73 21.39 -16.13 1.75
C THR A 73 21.72 -15.50 0.40
N LEU A 74 21.31 -14.24 0.18
CA LEU A 74 21.60 -13.54 -1.07
C LEU A 74 23.08 -13.18 -1.18
N ALA A 75 23.68 -12.74 -0.07
CA ALA A 75 25.08 -12.36 0.02
C ALA A 75 26.02 -13.51 -0.35
N ASN A 76 25.72 -14.71 0.15
CA ASN A 76 26.47 -15.93 -0.19
C ASN A 76 26.41 -16.26 -1.68
N ARG A 77 25.29 -15.98 -2.37
CA ARG A 77 25.14 -16.24 -3.81
C ARG A 77 25.93 -15.27 -4.68
N VAL A 78 26.15 -14.05 -4.22
CA VAL A 78 26.87 -13.01 -4.97
C VAL A 78 28.31 -12.79 -4.50
N GLY A 79 28.73 -13.48 -3.42
CA GLY A 79 30.09 -13.38 -2.88
C GLY A 79 30.37 -12.08 -2.12
N GLU A 80 29.35 -11.46 -1.52
CA GLU A 80 29.47 -10.16 -0.84
C GLU A 80 29.10 -10.23 0.64
N LYS A 81 29.39 -9.17 1.39
CA LYS A 81 28.92 -9.03 2.79
C LYS A 81 27.43 -8.71 2.82
N TRP A 82 26.68 -9.35 3.73
CA TRP A 82 25.22 -9.14 3.84
C TRP A 82 24.84 -7.67 4.04
N THR A 83 25.65 -6.89 4.77
CA THR A 83 25.44 -5.45 4.98
C THR A 83 25.56 -4.64 3.68
N VAL A 84 26.47 -5.03 2.79
CA VAL A 84 26.66 -4.38 1.48
C VAL A 84 25.49 -4.69 0.56
N VAL A 85 25.03 -5.95 0.55
CA VAL A 85 23.88 -6.40 -0.24
C VAL A 85 22.60 -5.71 0.22
N GLU A 86 22.32 -5.65 1.52
CA GLU A 86 21.19 -4.92 2.10
C GLU A 86 21.20 -3.45 1.63
N ALA A 87 22.32 -2.76 1.81
CA ALA A 87 22.47 -1.36 1.42
C ALA A 87 22.24 -1.15 -0.09
N LYS A 88 22.81 -2.02 -0.94
CA LYS A 88 22.64 -1.92 -2.40
C LYS A 88 21.23 -2.23 -2.84
N CYS A 89 20.56 -3.22 -2.25
CA CYS A 89 19.17 -3.54 -2.56
C CYS A 89 18.23 -2.39 -2.18
N MET A 90 18.43 -1.75 -1.03
CA MET A 90 17.66 -0.57 -0.64
C MET A 90 17.96 0.65 -1.50
N GLU A 91 19.24 0.91 -1.82
CA GLU A 91 19.66 2.05 -2.64
C GLU A 91 19.09 1.97 -4.07
N LYS A 92 19.15 0.79 -4.70
CA LYS A 92 18.65 0.60 -6.07
C LYS A 92 17.12 0.43 -6.12
N GLY A 93 16.54 -0.15 -5.07
CA GLY A 93 15.12 -0.47 -5.02
C GLY A 93 14.72 -1.59 -5.98
N LEU A 94 13.58 -2.23 -5.68
CA LEU A 94 13.12 -3.43 -6.38
C LEU A 94 12.91 -3.21 -7.89
N LYS A 95 12.32 -2.08 -8.29
CA LYS A 95 12.02 -1.79 -9.70
C LYS A 95 13.29 -1.72 -10.56
N SER A 96 14.36 -1.08 -10.06
CA SER A 96 15.62 -1.00 -10.79
C SER A 96 16.28 -2.37 -10.90
N LEU A 97 16.30 -3.15 -9.80
CA LEU A 97 16.86 -4.50 -9.81
C LEU A 97 16.15 -5.41 -10.81
N GLN A 98 14.82 -5.35 -10.86
CA GLN A 98 14.01 -6.10 -11.83
C GLN A 98 14.31 -5.69 -13.28
N SER A 99 14.46 -4.39 -13.54
CA SER A 99 14.79 -3.88 -14.88
C SER A 99 16.18 -4.36 -15.34
N THR A 100 17.18 -4.28 -14.46
CA THR A 100 18.54 -4.77 -14.74
C THR A 100 18.56 -6.28 -14.99
N ALA A 101 17.85 -7.06 -14.16
CA ALA A 101 17.78 -8.51 -14.31
C ALA A 101 17.17 -8.92 -15.68
N ARG A 102 16.08 -8.28 -16.10
CA ARG A 102 15.46 -8.52 -17.42
C ARG A 102 16.40 -8.18 -18.57
N THR A 103 17.20 -7.13 -18.42
CA THR A 103 18.17 -6.72 -19.44
C THR A 103 19.32 -7.70 -19.54
N ALA A 104 19.80 -8.21 -18.40
CA ALA A 104 20.85 -9.22 -18.35
C ALA A 104 20.42 -10.55 -18.99
N GLN A 105 19.18 -10.98 -18.80
CA GLN A 105 18.63 -12.21 -19.42
C GLN A 105 18.51 -12.17 -20.94
N ARG A 106 18.60 -10.98 -21.55
CA ARG A 106 18.52 -10.80 -23.01
C ARG A 106 19.89 -10.72 -23.69
N ARG A 107 20.96 -10.70 -22.90
CA ARG A 107 22.35 -10.71 -23.38
C ARG A 107 22.86 -12.14 -23.41
#